data_AF-A0A418NFY7-F1
#
_entry.id   AF-A0A418NFY7-F1
#
_cell.length_a   1.000
_cell.length_b   1.000
_cell.length_c   1.000
_cell.angle_alpha   90.00
_cell.angle_beta   90.00
_cell.angle_gamma   90.00
#
_symmetry.space_group_name_H-M   'P 1'
#
loop_
_entity.id
_entity.type
_entity.pdbx_description
1 polymer ?
#
loop_
_entity_poly.entity_id
_entity_poly.type
_entity_poly.pdbx_seq_one_letter_code
_entity_poly.pdbx_strand_id
1 'polypeptide(L)'
;MDKSKITVTTALLAAAAFIIFLFVGFSIGSGGSPLLVVLALASVGALIYFFVSGNKKEVVLDDAALADARRMQAPSGMARLYIVRQGFVGGQQGMDVAIGETYRGQIKSGRALVADLPPGPHALSVRMARGGDKSNASLALDLAADSVTVVKATSSMGTTTAALQLSVMTDMSAARADLDKARFLAWHS
;
A
#
# COMPACT_ATOMS: atom_id res chain seq x y z
N MET A 1 14.76 -14.34 -12.54
CA MET A 1 15.57 -13.11 -12.39
C MET A 1 16.38 -13.23 -11.09
N ASP A 2 17.69 -12.97 -11.14
CA ASP A 2 18.65 -13.35 -10.08
C ASP A 2 18.52 -12.47 -8.81
N LYS A 3 18.28 -13.13 -7.66
CA LYS A 3 18.05 -12.51 -6.35
C LYS A 3 19.26 -11.69 -5.86
N SER A 4 20.46 -11.96 -6.38
CA SER A 4 21.68 -11.22 -6.05
C SER A 4 21.62 -9.76 -6.53
N LYS A 5 21.16 -9.54 -7.75
CA LYS A 5 21.16 -8.22 -8.41
C LYS A 5 20.24 -7.21 -7.72
N ILE A 6 19.05 -7.65 -7.30
CA ILE A 6 18.04 -6.78 -6.67
C ILE A 6 18.49 -6.33 -5.27
N THR A 7 19.16 -7.21 -4.52
CA THR A 7 19.67 -6.92 -3.18
C THR A 7 20.83 -5.91 -3.25
N VAL A 8 21.69 -6.07 -4.25
CA VAL A 8 22.80 -5.14 -4.53
C VAL A 8 22.29 -3.75 -4.95
N THR A 9 21.30 -3.66 -5.84
CA THR A 9 20.75 -2.36 -6.28
C THR A 9 20.06 -1.60 -5.14
N THR A 10 19.35 -2.30 -4.25
CA THR A 10 18.66 -1.68 -3.11
C THR A 10 19.66 -1.20 -2.05
N ALA A 11 20.70 -1.98 -1.78
CA ALA A 11 21.79 -1.59 -0.88
C ALA A 11 22.59 -0.40 -1.43
N LEU A 12 22.83 -0.35 -2.75
CA LEU A 12 23.46 0.78 -3.43
C LEU A 12 22.64 2.06 -3.32
N LEU A 13 21.31 2.00 -3.48
CA LEU A 13 20.43 3.16 -3.33
C LEU A 13 20.39 3.67 -1.88
N ALA A 14 20.35 2.78 -0.90
CA ALA A 14 20.38 3.14 0.52
C ALA A 14 21.73 3.75 0.93
N ALA A 15 22.84 3.16 0.48
CA ALA A 15 24.18 3.70 0.70
C ALA A 15 24.36 5.06 0.01
N ALA A 16 23.86 5.21 -1.23
CA ALA A 16 23.90 6.48 -1.95
C ALA A 16 23.10 7.57 -1.22
N ALA A 17 21.87 7.27 -0.76
CA ALA A 17 21.07 8.21 0.01
C ALA A 17 21.76 8.61 1.32
N PHE A 18 22.33 7.65 2.06
CA PHE A 18 23.06 7.92 3.30
C PHE A 18 24.30 8.81 3.07
N ILE A 19 25.07 8.53 2.03
CA ILE A 19 26.23 9.34 1.63
C ILE A 19 25.79 10.75 1.23
N ILE A 20 24.69 10.89 0.48
CA ILE A 20 24.12 12.19 0.10
C ILE A 20 23.72 12.99 1.36
N PHE A 21 23.03 12.37 2.33
CA PHE A 21 22.63 13.06 3.57
C PHE A 21 23.82 13.46 4.45
N LEU A 22 24.83 12.60 4.58
CA LEU A 22 26.07 12.94 5.29
C LEU A 22 26.80 14.10 4.61
N PHE A 23 26.87 14.08 3.27
CA PHE A 23 27.57 15.09 2.49
C PHE A 23 26.84 16.45 2.49
N VAL A 24 25.50 16.45 2.51
CA VAL A 24 24.69 17.67 2.70
C VAL A 24 24.89 18.24 4.09
N GLY A 25 24.83 17.41 5.14
CA GLY A 25 25.06 17.85 6.52
C GLY A 25 26.46 18.45 6.71
N PHE A 26 27.48 17.79 6.15
CA PHE A 26 28.86 18.27 6.17
C PHE A 26 29.03 19.55 5.36
N SER A 27 28.44 19.65 4.16
CA SER A 27 28.52 20.85 3.32
C SER A 27 27.82 22.04 3.97
N ILE A 28 26.66 21.87 4.59
CA ILE A 28 25.98 22.96 5.30
C ILE A 28 26.82 23.42 6.51
N GLY A 29 27.40 22.49 7.28
CA GLY A 29 28.22 22.81 8.46
C GLY A 29 29.60 23.39 8.15
N SER A 30 30.14 23.19 6.95
CA SER A 30 31.49 23.63 6.54
C SER A 30 31.51 24.82 5.56
N GLY A 31 30.35 25.43 5.27
CA GLY A 31 30.26 26.49 4.26
C GLY A 31 30.43 25.98 2.83
N GLY A 32 30.10 24.71 2.59
CA GLY A 32 30.18 24.02 1.31
C GLY A 32 29.29 24.61 0.23
N SER A 33 29.58 24.21 -1.01
CA SER A 33 28.97 24.80 -2.22
C SER A 33 27.43 24.67 -2.20
N PRO A 34 26.69 25.79 -2.32
CA PRO A 34 25.23 25.79 -2.44
C PRO A 34 24.72 24.89 -3.57
N LEU A 35 25.50 24.74 -4.65
CA LEU A 35 25.16 23.88 -5.79
C LEU A 35 25.04 22.40 -5.40
N LEU A 36 25.93 21.91 -4.52
CA LEU A 36 25.95 20.51 -4.09
C LEU A 36 24.75 20.20 -3.18
N VAL A 37 24.37 21.16 -2.33
CA VAL A 37 23.15 21.07 -1.51
C VAL A 37 21.91 21.00 -2.41
N VAL A 38 21.83 21.85 -3.44
CA VAL A 38 20.72 21.84 -4.40
C VAL A 38 20.65 20.52 -5.16
N LEU A 39 21.78 20.00 -5.66
CA LEU A 39 21.82 18.71 -6.38
C LEU A 39 21.40 17.54 -5.49
N ALA A 40 21.83 17.53 -4.23
CA ALA A 40 21.43 16.51 -3.28
C ALA A 40 19.92 16.55 -2.98
N LEU A 41 19.36 17.74 -2.71
CA LEU A 41 17.92 17.91 -2.52
C LEU A 41 17.13 17.52 -3.78
N ALA A 42 17.61 17.89 -4.96
CA ALA A 42 17.01 17.49 -6.23
C ALA A 42 17.02 15.97 -6.42
N SER A 43 18.11 15.29 -6.01
CA SER A 43 18.23 13.83 -6.07
C SER A 43 17.24 13.14 -5.14
N VAL A 44 17.07 13.63 -3.91
CA VAL A 44 16.06 13.14 -2.97
C VAL A 44 14.64 13.39 -3.51
N GLY A 45 14.38 14.59 -4.05
CA GLY A 45 13.11 14.92 -4.70
C GLY A 45 12.77 14.01 -5.86
N ALA A 46 13.75 13.72 -6.73
CA ALA A 46 13.60 12.79 -7.85
C ALA A 46 13.29 11.36 -7.36
N LEU A 47 13.93 10.90 -6.28
CA LEU A 47 13.67 9.58 -5.70
C LEU A 47 12.25 9.48 -5.13
N ILE A 48 11.80 10.49 -4.38
CA ILE A 48 10.43 10.54 -3.85
C ILE A 48 9.43 10.56 -5.01
N TYR A 49 9.66 11.42 -6.01
CA TYR A 49 8.82 11.49 -7.20
C TYR A 49 8.77 10.15 -7.92
N PHE A 50 9.88 9.44 -8.09
CA PHE A 50 9.91 8.12 -8.72
C PHE A 50 8.97 7.13 -8.03
N PHE A 51 9.01 7.03 -6.70
CA PHE A 51 8.14 6.12 -5.96
C PHE A 51 6.66 6.50 -6.01
N VAL A 52 6.36 7.81 -5.98
CA VAL A 52 4.99 8.35 -6.02
C VAL A 52 4.42 8.38 -7.44
N SER A 53 5.27 8.40 -8.48
CA SER A 53 4.85 8.42 -9.89
C SER A 53 4.09 7.16 -10.34
N GLY A 54 4.17 6.06 -9.58
CA GLY A 54 3.38 4.86 -9.83
C GLY A 54 1.93 4.94 -9.31
N ASN A 55 1.56 6.06 -8.69
CA ASN A 55 0.24 6.23 -8.11
C ASN A 55 -0.82 6.45 -9.20
N LYS A 56 -1.88 5.65 -9.15
CA LYS A 56 -3.05 5.80 -10.01
C LYS A 56 -4.01 6.85 -9.42
N LYS A 57 -4.85 7.41 -10.30
CA LYS A 57 -5.89 8.35 -9.88
C LYS A 57 -6.91 7.62 -9.00
N GLU A 58 -7.11 8.13 -7.80
CA GLU A 58 -8.11 7.62 -6.87
C GLU A 58 -9.51 7.96 -7.42
N VAL A 59 -10.36 6.95 -7.52
CA VAL A 59 -11.80 7.13 -7.76
C VAL A 59 -12.47 6.93 -6.40
N VAL A 60 -13.20 7.94 -5.93
CA VAL A 60 -13.90 7.86 -4.64
C VAL A 60 -15.21 7.13 -4.87
N LEU A 61 -15.65 6.33 -3.90
CA LEU A 61 -17.03 5.83 -3.92
C LEU A 61 -18.01 7.01 -3.95
N ASP A 62 -19.11 6.87 -4.69
CA ASP A 62 -20.22 7.80 -4.58
C ASP A 62 -20.87 7.73 -3.18
N ASP A 63 -21.69 8.72 -2.83
CA ASP A 63 -22.25 8.83 -1.48
C ASP A 63 -23.17 7.66 -1.11
N ALA A 64 -23.87 7.07 -2.09
CA ALA A 64 -24.77 5.94 -1.85
C ALA A 64 -23.99 4.64 -1.58
N ALA A 65 -22.99 4.35 -2.41
CA ALA A 65 -22.06 3.25 -2.23
C ALA A 65 -21.24 3.41 -0.96
N LEU A 66 -20.83 4.64 -0.60
CA LEU A 66 -20.12 4.92 0.63
C LEU A 66 -21.02 4.67 1.86
N ALA A 67 -22.26 5.13 1.82
CA ALA A 67 -23.22 4.88 2.89
C ALA A 67 -23.46 3.37 3.07
N ASP A 68 -23.56 2.63 1.98
CA ASP A 68 -23.71 1.18 2.02
C ASP A 68 -22.46 0.46 2.57
N ALA A 69 -21.27 0.85 2.11
CA ALA A 69 -20.00 0.33 2.62
C ALA A 69 -19.81 0.62 4.13
N ARG A 70 -20.36 1.73 4.64
CA ARG A 70 -20.30 2.03 6.08
C ARG A 70 -21.26 1.20 6.93
N ARG A 71 -22.25 0.53 6.33
CA ARG A 71 -23.13 -0.38 7.07
C ARG A 71 -22.37 -1.60 7.57
N MET A 72 -21.30 -2.01 6.88
CA MET A 72 -20.60 -3.27 7.16
C MET A 72 -21.57 -4.45 7.24
N GLN A 73 -22.48 -4.52 6.28
CA GLN A 73 -23.39 -5.64 6.08
C GLN A 73 -23.17 -6.19 4.69
N ALA A 74 -23.12 -7.52 4.55
CA ALA A 74 -23.04 -8.16 3.26
C ALA A 74 -24.42 -8.18 2.60
N PRO A 75 -24.52 -8.00 1.26
CA PRO A 75 -25.75 -8.27 0.54
C PRO A 75 -26.15 -9.74 0.69
N SER A 76 -27.45 -10.02 0.63
CA SER A 76 -27.97 -11.38 0.82
C SER A 76 -27.36 -12.35 -0.19
N GLY A 77 -26.80 -13.46 0.31
CA GLY A 77 -26.15 -14.49 -0.50
C GLY A 77 -24.75 -14.13 -1.01
N MET A 78 -24.21 -12.97 -0.64
CA MET A 78 -22.86 -12.53 -0.96
C MET A 78 -22.01 -12.43 0.30
N ALA A 79 -20.69 -12.41 0.12
CA ALA A 79 -19.73 -12.03 1.14
C ALA A 79 -19.21 -10.63 0.86
N ARG A 80 -19.00 -9.83 1.91
CA ARG A 80 -18.42 -8.49 1.77
C ARG A 80 -16.99 -8.47 2.29
N LEU A 81 -16.07 -8.11 1.41
CA LEU A 81 -14.64 -8.00 1.70
C LEU A 81 -14.22 -6.53 1.75
N TYR A 82 -13.63 -6.12 2.88
CA TYR A 82 -12.94 -4.85 3.00
C TYR A 82 -11.44 -5.07 2.98
N ILE A 83 -10.72 -4.26 2.21
CA ILE A 83 -9.26 -4.21 2.26
C ILE A 83 -8.86 -2.81 2.68
N VAL A 84 -8.36 -2.68 3.90
CA VAL A 84 -7.87 -1.41 4.44
C VAL A 84 -6.36 -1.43 4.51
N ARG A 85 -5.73 -0.35 4.02
CA ARG A 85 -4.29 -0.19 4.16
C ARG A 85 -3.94 0.70 5.33
N GLN A 86 -3.04 0.21 6.18
CA GLN A 86 -2.52 0.94 7.32
C GLN A 86 -0.99 0.95 7.35
N GLY A 87 -0.44 1.90 8.12
CA GLY A 87 0.99 2.06 8.32
C GLY A 87 1.56 3.32 7.67
N PHE A 88 2.55 3.93 8.34
CA PHE A 88 3.17 5.17 7.90
C PHE A 88 4.23 4.94 6.82
N VAL A 89 4.99 3.84 6.94
CA VAL A 89 6.12 3.53 6.05
C VAL A 89 5.64 3.32 4.62
N GLY A 90 6.13 4.16 3.69
CA GLY A 90 5.72 4.12 2.29
C GLY A 90 4.23 4.45 2.07
N GLY A 91 3.56 5.08 3.04
CA GLY A 91 2.10 5.29 3.01
C GLY A 91 1.60 6.11 1.81
N GLN A 92 2.48 6.94 1.22
CA GLN A 92 2.19 7.74 0.02
C GLN A 92 2.36 6.97 -1.30
N GLN A 93 3.16 5.90 -1.31
CA GLN A 93 3.29 5.02 -2.48
C GLN A 93 2.04 4.14 -2.57
N GLY A 94 1.44 3.99 -3.74
CA GLY A 94 0.27 3.14 -3.95
C GLY A 94 0.56 1.65 -3.78
N MET A 95 -0.42 0.92 -3.26
CA MET A 95 -0.45 -0.53 -3.20
C MET A 95 -1.53 -1.02 -4.15
N ASP A 96 -1.13 -1.66 -5.23
CA ASP A 96 -2.04 -2.35 -6.14
C ASP A 96 -2.66 -3.53 -5.41
N VAL A 97 -3.98 -3.66 -5.51
CA VAL A 97 -4.78 -4.71 -4.90
C VAL A 97 -5.54 -5.41 -6.02
N ALA A 98 -5.51 -6.73 -6.04
CA ALA A 98 -6.29 -7.51 -6.98
C ALA A 98 -6.95 -8.71 -6.29
N ILE A 99 -8.20 -8.98 -6.67
CA ILE A 99 -8.95 -10.16 -6.24
C ILE A 99 -9.28 -10.96 -7.50
N GLY A 100 -8.65 -12.13 -7.64
CA GLY A 100 -8.71 -12.91 -8.87
C GLY A 100 -8.33 -12.08 -10.11
N GLU A 101 -9.12 -12.21 -11.16
CA GLU A 101 -8.92 -11.48 -12.42
C GLU A 101 -9.81 -10.24 -12.56
N THR A 102 -10.91 -10.19 -11.80
CA THR A 102 -12.02 -9.23 -11.98
C THR A 102 -11.77 -7.89 -11.28
N TYR A 103 -11.23 -7.90 -10.07
CA TYR A 103 -11.07 -6.68 -9.27
C TYR A 103 -9.63 -6.23 -9.30
N ARG A 104 -9.39 -4.99 -9.72
CA ARG A 104 -8.07 -4.34 -9.68
C ARG A 104 -8.22 -2.92 -9.15
N GLY A 105 -7.43 -2.57 -8.15
CA GLY A 105 -7.51 -1.28 -7.46
C GLY A 105 -6.14 -0.84 -6.99
N GLN A 106 -6.03 0.39 -6.51
CA GLN A 106 -4.83 0.86 -5.84
C GLN A 106 -5.19 1.67 -4.59
N ILE A 107 -4.57 1.33 -3.44
CA ILE A 107 -4.79 1.99 -2.16
C ILE A 107 -3.51 2.56 -1.55
N LYS A 108 -3.64 3.75 -0.97
CA LYS A 108 -2.63 4.37 -0.09
C LYS A 108 -2.95 4.09 1.37
N SER A 109 -2.05 4.47 2.28
CA SER A 109 -2.35 4.38 3.71
C SER A 109 -3.56 5.22 4.08
N GLY A 110 -4.42 4.68 4.96
CA GLY A 110 -5.70 5.29 5.34
C GLY A 110 -6.78 5.19 4.28
N ARG A 111 -6.61 4.34 3.25
CA ARG A 111 -7.61 4.09 2.21
C ARG A 111 -8.13 2.66 2.29
N ALA A 112 -9.37 2.47 1.85
CA ALA A 112 -10.02 1.18 1.83
C ALA A 112 -10.70 0.90 0.48
N LEU A 113 -10.74 -0.38 0.09
CA LEU A 113 -11.57 -0.90 -0.99
C LEU A 113 -12.63 -1.82 -0.37
N VAL A 114 -13.80 -1.86 -1.00
CA VAL A 114 -14.89 -2.78 -0.64
C VAL A 114 -15.32 -3.56 -1.88
N ALA A 115 -15.48 -4.87 -1.76
CA ALA A 115 -15.99 -5.72 -2.81
C ALA A 115 -17.04 -6.67 -2.26
N ASP A 116 -18.12 -6.84 -3.03
CA ASP A 116 -19.09 -7.90 -2.81
C ASP A 116 -18.72 -9.08 -3.72
N LEU A 117 -18.54 -10.24 -3.10
CA LEU A 117 -18.01 -11.44 -3.74
C LEU A 117 -18.96 -12.61 -3.50
N PRO A 118 -19.07 -13.54 -4.45
CA PRO A 118 -19.78 -14.80 -4.19
C PRO A 118 -19.08 -15.56 -3.06
N PRO A 119 -19.81 -16.35 -2.26
CA PRO A 119 -19.20 -17.21 -1.24
C PRO A 119 -18.23 -18.22 -1.85
N GLY A 120 -17.18 -18.58 -1.10
CA GLY A 120 -16.17 -19.55 -1.48
C GLY A 120 -14.74 -18.99 -1.54
N PRO A 121 -13.82 -19.70 -2.22
CA PRO A 121 -12.41 -19.38 -2.22
C PRO A 121 -12.08 -18.20 -3.14
N HIS A 122 -11.40 -17.19 -2.60
CA HIS A 122 -10.89 -16.03 -3.32
C HIS A 122 -9.40 -15.82 -3.04
N ALA A 123 -8.64 -15.44 -4.07
CA ALA A 123 -7.24 -15.08 -3.92
C ALA A 123 -7.09 -13.55 -3.93
N LEU A 124 -6.72 -12.99 -2.78
CA LEU A 124 -6.35 -11.58 -2.64
C LEU A 124 -4.85 -11.44 -2.84
N SER A 125 -4.44 -10.61 -3.79
CA SER A 125 -3.05 -10.26 -4.02
C SER A 125 -2.82 -8.77 -3.87
N VAL A 126 -1.69 -8.40 -3.28
CA VAL A 126 -1.27 -7.01 -3.14
C VAL A 126 0.18 -6.83 -3.59
N ARG A 127 0.47 -5.68 -4.18
CA ARG A 127 1.82 -5.31 -4.63
C ARG A 127 2.05 -3.81 -4.50
N MET A 128 3.24 -3.38 -4.09
CA MET A 128 3.59 -1.95 -4.15
C MET A 128 3.80 -1.50 -5.61
N ALA A 129 3.24 -0.35 -6.01
CA ALA A 129 3.21 0.12 -7.40
C ALA A 129 4.60 0.30 -8.03
N ARG A 130 5.61 0.68 -7.24
CA ARG A 130 7.02 0.72 -7.64
C ARG A 130 7.89 -0.18 -6.74
N GLY A 131 7.30 -1.25 -6.22
CA GLY A 131 7.98 -2.26 -5.43
C GLY A 131 8.67 -3.32 -6.29
N GLY A 132 9.78 -3.84 -5.79
CA GLY A 132 10.43 -5.01 -6.36
C GLY A 132 9.62 -6.30 -6.13
N ASP A 133 10.12 -7.42 -6.63
CA ASP A 133 9.42 -8.73 -6.59
C ASP A 133 9.11 -9.23 -5.17
N LYS A 134 9.79 -8.70 -4.14
CA LYS A 134 9.56 -9.02 -2.71
C LYS A 134 8.48 -8.14 -2.06
N SER A 135 7.97 -7.14 -2.78
CA SER A 135 6.92 -6.24 -2.31
C SER A 135 5.55 -6.70 -2.82
N ASN A 136 5.33 -8.02 -2.87
CA ASN A 136 4.06 -8.65 -3.13
C ASN A 136 3.65 -9.54 -1.94
N ALA A 137 2.35 -9.72 -1.75
CA ALA A 137 1.79 -10.69 -0.83
C ALA A 137 0.49 -11.24 -1.41
N SER A 138 0.18 -12.50 -1.11
CA SER A 138 -1.06 -13.14 -1.49
C SER A 138 -1.67 -13.81 -0.28
N LEU A 139 -3.00 -13.75 -0.16
CA LEU A 139 -3.78 -14.36 0.89
C LEU A 139 -4.96 -15.08 0.25
N ALA A 140 -5.05 -16.40 0.47
CA ALA A 140 -6.24 -17.16 0.16
C ALA A 140 -7.29 -16.87 1.24
N LEU A 141 -8.48 -16.48 0.82
CA LEU A 141 -9.63 -16.22 1.67
C LEU A 141 -10.70 -17.25 1.33
N ASP A 142 -11.36 -17.79 2.33
CA ASP A 142 -12.59 -18.57 2.15
C ASP A 142 -13.73 -17.76 2.77
N LEU A 143 -14.61 -17.24 1.92
CA LEU A 143 -15.64 -16.29 2.32
C LEU A 143 -16.98 -16.98 2.47
N ALA A 144 -17.62 -16.83 3.63
CA ALA A 144 -18.94 -17.37 3.88
C ALA A 144 -20.05 -16.43 3.35
N ALA A 145 -21.21 -17.00 3.01
CA ALA A 145 -22.39 -16.21 2.67
C ALA A 145 -22.81 -15.32 3.85
N ASP A 146 -23.31 -14.12 3.53
CA ASP A 146 -23.79 -13.12 4.49
C ASP A 146 -22.74 -12.70 5.53
N SER A 147 -21.45 -12.92 5.22
CA SER A 147 -20.33 -12.61 6.11
C SER A 147 -19.58 -11.36 5.68
N VAL A 148 -18.98 -10.69 6.66
CA VAL A 148 -18.11 -9.54 6.44
C VAL A 148 -16.70 -9.86 6.90
N THR A 149 -15.75 -9.76 5.99
CA THR A 149 -14.33 -9.99 6.25
C THR A 149 -13.57 -8.69 6.04
N VAL A 150 -12.73 -8.30 7.00
CA VAL A 150 -11.85 -7.15 6.86
C VAL A 150 -10.41 -7.62 6.84
N VAL A 151 -9.69 -7.27 5.77
CA VAL A 151 -8.27 -7.54 5.61
C VAL A 151 -7.50 -6.24 5.81
N LYS A 152 -6.60 -6.27 6.79
CA LYS A 152 -5.63 -5.22 7.00
C LYS A 152 -4.36 -5.52 6.21
N ALA A 153 -4.06 -4.63 5.28
CA ALA A 153 -2.81 -4.62 4.52
C ALA A 153 -1.83 -3.62 5.14
N THR A 154 -0.72 -4.13 5.66
CA THR A 154 0.34 -3.31 6.27
C THR A 154 1.67 -3.56 5.58
N SER A 155 2.48 -2.52 5.49
CA SER A 155 3.88 -2.63 5.09
C SER A 155 4.74 -2.52 6.34
N SER A 156 5.50 -3.57 6.67
CA SER A 156 6.46 -3.55 7.77
C SER A 156 7.88 -3.41 7.22
N MET A 157 8.72 -2.60 7.87
CA MET A 157 10.17 -2.62 7.64
C MET A 157 10.74 -3.80 8.42
N GLY A 158 11.12 -4.86 7.70
CA GLY A 158 12.05 -5.84 8.23
C GLY A 158 13.48 -5.29 8.23
N THR A 159 14.42 -6.04 8.80
CA THR A 159 15.84 -5.63 8.92
C THR A 159 16.56 -5.41 7.58
N THR A 160 15.97 -5.82 6.45
CA THR A 160 16.60 -5.69 5.12
C THR A 160 15.67 -5.34 3.95
N THR A 161 14.33 -5.50 4.07
CA THR A 161 13.37 -5.14 3.01
C THR A 161 11.98 -4.81 3.58
N ALA A 162 11.20 -3.98 2.87
CA ALA A 162 9.80 -3.74 3.17
C ALA A 162 8.96 -4.98 2.79
N ALA A 163 8.38 -5.65 3.79
CA ALA A 163 7.51 -6.80 3.61
C ALA A 163 6.04 -6.35 3.65
N LEU A 164 5.23 -6.88 2.74
CA LEU A 164 3.78 -6.71 2.81
C LEU A 164 3.18 -7.81 3.67
N GLN A 165 2.33 -7.43 4.61
CA GLN A 165 1.60 -8.33 5.48
C GLN A 165 0.11 -8.12 5.26
N LEU A 166 -0.58 -9.20 4.93
CA LEU A 166 -2.03 -9.28 4.88
C LEU A 166 -2.49 -10.04 6.12
N SER A 167 -3.39 -9.44 6.89
CA SER A 167 -3.96 -10.05 8.09
C SER A 167 -5.48 -9.89 8.08
N VAL A 168 -6.19 -10.99 8.28
CA VAL A 168 -7.64 -10.94 8.52
C VAL A 168 -7.85 -10.41 9.93
N MET A 169 -8.69 -9.40 10.07
CA MET A 169 -9.04 -8.83 11.37
C MET A 169 -10.13 -9.69 12.01
N THR A 170 -9.82 -10.28 13.16
CA THR A 170 -10.79 -11.04 13.97
C THR A 170 -11.63 -10.14 14.86
N ASP A 171 -11.08 -8.99 15.28
CA ASP A 171 -11.79 -7.98 16.05
C ASP A 171 -12.53 -7.00 15.12
N MET A 172 -13.84 -7.19 15.00
CA MET A 172 -14.71 -6.36 14.17
C MET A 172 -14.89 -4.94 14.73
N SER A 173 -14.70 -4.72 16.04
CA SER A 173 -14.78 -3.37 16.61
C SER A 173 -13.59 -2.51 16.19
N ALA A 174 -12.38 -3.08 16.25
CA ALA A 174 -11.17 -2.46 15.75
C ALA A 174 -11.24 -2.26 14.22
N ALA A 175 -11.75 -3.26 13.49
CA ALA A 175 -11.94 -3.16 12.05
C ALA A 175 -12.88 -2.00 11.66
N ARG A 176 -13.96 -1.79 12.41
CA ARG A 176 -14.89 -0.68 12.19
C ARG A 176 -14.23 0.67 12.47
N ALA A 177 -13.48 0.79 13.58
CA ALA A 177 -12.75 2.02 13.90
C ALA A 177 -11.69 2.39 12.84
N ASP A 178 -11.06 1.38 12.24
CA ASP A 178 -10.11 1.56 11.15
C ASP A 178 -10.79 1.98 9.84
N LEU A 179 -11.95 1.39 9.53
CA LEU A 179 -12.75 1.72 8.35
C LEU A 179 -13.41 3.10 8.45
N ASP A 180 -13.83 3.54 9.65
CA ASP A 180 -14.40 4.87 9.86
C ASP A 180 -13.41 5.99 9.56
N LYS A 181 -12.12 5.74 9.82
CA LYS A 181 -11.02 6.65 9.49
C LYS A 181 -10.57 6.53 8.04
N ALA A 182 -10.91 5.42 7.37
CA ALA A 182 -10.47 5.16 6.03
C ALA A 182 -11.33 5.89 5.00
N ARG A 183 -10.69 6.37 3.93
CA ARG A 183 -11.41 6.86 2.75
C ARG A 183 -11.61 5.72 1.76
N PHE A 184 -12.87 5.44 1.45
CA PHE A 184 -13.26 4.39 0.51
C PHE A 184 -13.04 4.82 -0.93
N LEU A 185 -12.46 3.90 -1.71
CA LEU A 185 -12.16 4.07 -3.12
C LEU A 185 -12.90 3.02 -3.96
N ALA A 186 -13.22 3.38 -5.19
CA ALA A 186 -13.80 2.47 -6.17
C ALA A 186 -12.68 1.64 -6.82
N TRP A 187 -13.03 0.46 -7.29
CA TRP A 187 -12.16 -0.36 -8.11
C TRP A 187 -11.90 0.32 -9.46
N HIS A 188 -10.75 0.05 -10.04
CA HIS A 188 -10.47 0.43 -11.42
C HIS A 188 -11.10 -0.63 -12.34
N SER A 189 -12.01 -0.19 -13.20
CA SER A 189 -12.50 -0.96 -14.35
C SER A 189 -11.44 -1.01 -15.46
#